data_AF-A0A531K664-F1
#
_entry.id   AF-A0A531K664-F1
#
_cell.length_a   1.000
_cell.length_b   1.000
_cell.length_c   1.000
_cell.angle_alpha   90.00
_cell.angle_beta   90.00
_cell.angle_gamma   90.00
#
_symmetry.space_group_name_H-M   'P 1'
#
loop_
_entity.id
_entity.type
_entity.pdbx_description
1 polymer ?
#
loop_
_entity_poly.entity_id
_entity_poly.type
_entity_poly.pdbx_seq_one_letter_code
_entity_poly.pdbx_strand_id
1 'polypeptide(L)'
;GKPLRRFAQELVRGMIEAHSIHPTLHQVLLDEAPGDRGSRAAHASFQTRYLEHYTAAVAQYRRRRKDVETIARVLSSAVEGVIHNAARRDMLDAPELRKQLVELICAYLSGARTG
;
A
#
# COMPACT_ATOMS: atom_id res chain seq x y z
N GLY A 1 4.57 4.59 -19.15
CA GLY A 1 4.00 4.50 -17.79
C GLY A 1 3.76 5.90 -17.26
N LYS A 2 2.77 6.09 -16.38
CA LYS A 2 2.48 7.38 -15.76
C LYS A 2 3.68 7.92 -14.93
N PRO A 3 3.81 9.24 -14.72
CA PRO A 3 4.87 9.79 -13.87
C PRO A 3 4.79 9.23 -12.44
N LEU A 4 5.94 8.90 -11.83
CA LEU A 4 6.02 8.27 -10.50
C LEU A 4 5.24 9.05 -9.42
N ARG A 5 5.37 10.37 -9.41
CA ARG A 5 4.66 11.22 -8.45
C ARG A 5 3.14 11.15 -8.62
N ARG A 6 2.64 11.12 -9.86
CA ARG A 6 1.21 10.96 -10.14
C ARG A 6 0.72 9.57 -9.72
N PHE A 7 1.51 8.52 -9.96
CA PHE A 7 1.21 7.18 -9.44
C PHE A 7 1.09 7.18 -7.92
N ALA A 8 2.06 7.76 -7.21
CA ALA A 8 2.06 7.81 -5.76
C ALA A 8 0.84 8.56 -5.22
N GLN A 9 0.47 9.69 -5.82
CA GLN A 9 -0.73 10.44 -5.45
C GLN A 9 -2.02 9.63 -5.64
N GLU A 10 -2.17 8.96 -6.78
CA GLU A 10 -3.34 8.12 -7.07
C GLU A 10 -3.41 6.91 -6.12
N LEU A 11 -2.27 6.29 -5.81
CA LEU A 11 -2.19 5.19 -4.84
C LEU A 11 -2.62 5.64 -3.45
N VAL A 12 -2.03 6.72 -2.93
CA VAL A 12 -2.37 7.26 -1.60
C VAL A 12 -3.84 7.64 -1.51
N ARG A 13 -4.37 8.31 -2.54
CA ARG A 13 -5.79 8.66 -2.58
C ARG A 13 -6.68 7.43 -2.53
N GLY A 14 -6.42 6.43 -3.37
CA GLY A 14 -7.21 5.19 -3.40
C GLY A 14 -7.16 4.41 -2.08
N MET A 15 -5.99 4.38 -1.42
CA MET A 15 -5.83 3.73 -0.11
C MET A 15 -6.63 4.44 0.99
N ILE A 16 -6.63 5.78 1.00
CA ILE A 16 -7.42 6.57 1.95
C ILE A 16 -8.92 6.38 1.70
N GLU A 17 -9.37 6.45 0.45
CA GLU A 17 -10.78 6.24 0.08
C GLU A 17 -11.26 4.86 0.53
N ALA A 18 -10.49 3.81 0.25
CA ALA A 18 -10.81 2.45 0.67
C ALA A 18 -10.93 2.31 2.20
N HIS A 19 -10.03 2.95 2.97
CA HIS A 19 -10.05 2.93 4.44
C HIS A 19 -11.12 3.84 5.04
N SER A 20 -11.56 4.88 4.35
CA SER A 20 -12.60 5.79 4.83
C SER A 20 -13.99 5.18 4.70
N ILE A 21 -14.22 4.35 3.67
CA ILE A 21 -15.49 3.65 3.44
C ILE A 21 -15.59 2.40 4.33
N HIS A 22 -14.46 1.71 4.53
CA HIS A 22 -14.42 0.50 5.33
C HIS A 22 -13.24 0.55 6.33
N PRO A 23 -13.33 1.37 7.39
CA PRO A 23 -12.27 1.49 8.41
C PRO A 23 -11.97 0.15 9.10
N THR A 24 -12.97 -0.73 9.14
CA THR A 24 -12.90 -2.10 9.67
C THR A 24 -12.69 -3.18 8.62
N LEU A 25 -12.52 -2.86 7.33
CA LEU A 25 -12.18 -3.91 6.35
C LEU A 25 -10.90 -4.62 6.79
N HIS A 26 -9.94 -3.88 7.37
CA HIS A 26 -8.75 -4.48 7.96
C HIS A 26 -8.95 -5.10 9.35
N GLN A 27 -9.96 -4.73 10.14
CA GLN A 27 -10.32 -5.51 11.34
C GLN A 27 -10.94 -6.85 10.97
N VAL A 28 -11.73 -6.97 9.92
CA VAL A 28 -12.21 -8.28 9.45
C VAL A 28 -11.12 -9.07 8.71
N LEU A 29 -10.09 -8.39 8.18
CA LEU A 29 -8.95 -9.03 7.49
C LEU A 29 -7.75 -9.35 8.43
N LEU A 30 -7.68 -8.80 9.65
CA LEU A 30 -6.61 -9.04 10.63
C LEU A 30 -7.12 -9.57 11.99
N ASP A 31 -8.33 -9.19 12.43
CA ASP A 31 -8.99 -9.72 13.64
C ASP A 31 -10.03 -10.78 13.22
N GLU A 32 -9.56 -12.02 13.10
CA GLU A 32 -10.28 -13.28 13.30
C GLU A 32 -11.83 -13.28 13.29
N ALA A 33 -12.42 -13.94 12.30
CA ALA A 33 -13.46 -14.92 12.59
C ALA A 33 -12.86 -16.33 12.45
N PRO A 34 -12.65 -17.09 13.54
CA PRO A 34 -12.29 -18.49 13.44
C PRO A 34 -13.53 -19.25 12.96
N GLY A 35 -13.67 -19.44 11.65
CA GLY A 35 -14.85 -20.18 11.16
C GLY A 35 -14.90 -20.49 9.67
N ASP A 36 -14.65 -19.52 8.79
CA ASP A 36 -15.00 -19.71 7.37
C ASP A 36 -13.78 -19.89 6.45
N ARG A 37 -13.65 -21.08 5.85
CA ARG A 37 -12.65 -21.36 4.81
C ARG A 37 -12.85 -20.49 3.57
N GLY A 38 -14.09 -20.07 3.27
CA GLY A 38 -14.42 -19.18 2.16
C GLY A 38 -13.79 -17.80 2.34
N SER A 39 -13.96 -17.22 3.53
CA SER A 39 -13.32 -15.95 3.92
C SER A 39 -11.79 -15.99 3.79
N ARG A 40 -11.13 -17.08 4.20
CA ARG A 40 -9.65 -17.21 4.07
C ARG A 40 -9.16 -17.30 2.63
N ALA A 41 -9.87 -18.01 1.75
CA ALA A 41 -9.48 -18.14 0.34
C ALA A 41 -9.68 -16.81 -0.42
N ALA A 42 -10.79 -16.11 -0.15
CA ALA A 42 -11.03 -14.78 -0.70
C ALA A 42 -9.97 -13.77 -0.20
N HIS A 43 -9.59 -13.85 1.08
CA HIS A 43 -8.51 -13.06 1.67
C HIS A 43 -7.16 -13.28 0.98
N ALA A 44 -6.75 -14.54 0.81
CA ALA A 44 -5.48 -14.87 0.15
C ALA A 44 -5.45 -14.39 -1.32
N SER A 45 -6.58 -14.51 -2.03
CA SER A 45 -6.75 -13.99 -3.41
C SER A 45 -6.60 -12.47 -3.48
N PHE A 46 -7.24 -11.75 -2.55
CA PHE A 46 -7.11 -10.30 -2.46
C PHE A 46 -5.65 -9.88 -2.19
N GLN A 47 -5.00 -10.49 -1.20
CA GLN A 47 -3.61 -10.19 -0.86
C GLN A 47 -2.65 -10.48 -2.04
N THR A 48 -2.89 -11.57 -2.76
CA THR A 48 -2.09 -11.92 -3.95
C THR A 48 -2.23 -10.85 -5.03
N ARG A 49 -3.45 -10.49 -5.40
CA ARG A 49 -3.71 -9.44 -6.41
C ARG A 49 -3.18 -8.08 -5.98
N TYR A 50 -3.32 -7.76 -4.71
CA TYR A 50 -2.80 -6.53 -4.12
C TYR A 50 -1.27 -6.48 -4.28
N LEU A 51 -0.56 -7.54 -3.90
CA LEU A 51 0.90 -7.61 -4.05
C LEU A 51 1.36 -7.64 -5.52
N GLU A 52 0.61 -8.27 -6.41
CA GLU A 52 0.86 -8.23 -7.86
C GLU A 52 0.84 -6.80 -8.41
N HIS A 53 -0.11 -5.97 -7.96
CA HIS A 53 -0.17 -4.56 -8.35
C HIS A 53 1.05 -3.77 -7.88
N TYR A 54 1.52 -3.98 -6.64
CA TYR A 54 2.76 -3.38 -6.15
C TYR A 54 3.98 -3.89 -6.91
N THR A 55 4.04 -5.18 -7.20
CA THR A 55 5.14 -5.80 -7.97
C THR A 55 5.23 -5.20 -9.37
N ALA A 56 4.09 -5.04 -10.05
CA ALA A 56 4.02 -4.39 -11.36
C ALA A 56 4.48 -2.92 -11.29
N ALA A 57 4.06 -2.18 -10.27
CA ALA A 57 4.51 -0.80 -10.06
C ALA A 57 6.02 -0.72 -9.81
N VAL A 58 6.56 -1.57 -8.94
CA VAL A 58 8.01 -1.64 -8.66
C VAL A 58 8.77 -1.99 -9.93
N ALA A 59 8.35 -3.01 -10.69
CA ALA A 59 9.00 -3.38 -11.95
C ALA A 59 9.02 -2.22 -12.96
N GLN A 60 7.97 -1.39 -12.97
CA GLN A 60 7.89 -0.22 -13.84
C GLN A 60 8.88 0.88 -13.45
N TYR A 61 9.01 1.22 -12.16
CA TYR A 61 9.80 2.38 -11.69
C TYR A 61 11.22 2.03 -11.23
N ARG A 62 11.45 0.80 -10.75
CA ARG A 62 12.74 0.25 -10.27
C ARG A 62 13.31 -0.74 -11.29
N ARG A 63 13.51 -0.29 -12.52
CA ARG A 63 14.03 -1.13 -13.61
C ARG A 63 15.38 -1.78 -13.23
N ARG A 64 15.57 -3.04 -13.63
CA ARG A 64 16.81 -3.84 -13.47
C ARG A 64 17.15 -4.28 -12.03
N ARG A 65 16.19 -4.23 -11.11
CA ARG A 65 16.33 -4.79 -9.76
C ARG A 65 15.98 -6.29 -9.77
N LYS A 66 16.72 -7.10 -9.00
CA LYS A 66 16.42 -8.54 -8.80
C LYS A 66 15.51 -8.78 -7.60
N ASP A 67 15.36 -7.78 -6.73
CA ASP A 67 14.61 -7.80 -5.47
C ASP A 67 13.21 -7.15 -5.60
N VAL A 68 12.60 -7.17 -6.79
CA VAL A 68 11.31 -6.50 -7.08
C VAL A 68 10.22 -6.95 -6.10
N GLU A 69 10.12 -8.25 -5.83
CA GLU A 69 9.10 -8.78 -4.93
C GLU A 69 9.30 -8.30 -3.48
N THR A 70 10.54 -8.30 -2.99
CA THR A 70 10.86 -7.79 -1.65
C THR A 70 10.55 -6.30 -1.54
N ILE A 71 10.92 -5.51 -2.55
CA ILE A 71 10.59 -4.07 -2.60
C ILE A 71 9.08 -3.87 -2.61
N ALA A 72 8.33 -4.69 -3.35
CA ALA A 72 6.87 -4.61 -3.41
C ALA A 72 6.24 -4.91 -2.05
N ARG A 73 6.68 -5.97 -1.36
CA ARG A 73 6.20 -6.32 -0.01
C ARG A 73 6.50 -5.23 1.02
N VAL A 74 7.72 -4.68 1.02
CA VAL A 74 8.09 -3.60 1.94
C VAL A 74 7.25 -2.35 1.67
N LEU A 75 7.07 -1.99 0.39
CA LEU A 75 6.27 -0.83 0.01
C LEU A 75 4.80 -1.01 0.41
N SER A 76 4.21 -2.18 0.17
CA SER A 76 2.82 -2.46 0.53
C SER A 76 2.62 -2.39 2.04
N SER A 77 3.49 -3.03 2.82
CA SER A 77 3.42 -3.00 4.29
C SER A 77 3.57 -1.59 4.86
N ALA A 78 4.48 -0.78 4.31
CA ALA A 78 4.70 0.59 4.77
C ALA A 78 3.47 1.48 4.51
N VAL A 79 2.89 1.41 3.31
CA VAL A 79 1.69 2.19 2.96
C VAL A 79 0.50 1.77 3.81
N GLU A 80 0.27 0.47 3.95
CA GLU A 80 -0.82 -0.07 4.77
C GLU A 80 -0.69 0.34 6.24
N GLY A 81 0.50 0.16 6.84
CA GLY A 81 0.73 0.52 8.24
C GLY A 81 0.55 2.00 8.54
N VAL A 82 0.98 2.89 7.63
CA VAL A 82 0.80 4.34 7.81
C VAL A 82 -0.68 4.72 7.71
N ILE A 83 -1.39 4.22 6.70
CA ILE A 83 -2.81 4.51 6.49
C ILE A 83 -3.67 3.94 7.64
N HIS A 84 -3.38 2.72 8.09
CA HIS A 84 -4.06 2.10 9.22
C HIS A 84 -3.89 2.93 10.51
N ASN A 85 -2.66 3.34 10.83
CA ASN A 85 -2.40 4.16 12.01
C ASN A 85 -3.04 5.55 11.91
N ALA A 86 -3.07 6.14 10.71
CA ALA A 86 -3.74 7.41 10.49
C ALA A 86 -5.26 7.31 10.65
N ALA A 87 -5.88 6.23 10.18
CA ALA A 87 -7.30 5.96 10.38
C ALA A 87 -7.65 5.88 11.88
N ARG A 88 -6.84 5.17 12.67
CA ARG A 88 -7.04 5.02 14.12
C ARG A 88 -6.88 6.32 14.92
N ARG A 89 -6.25 7.34 14.34
CA ARG A 89 -5.95 8.62 14.99
C ARG A 89 -6.75 9.78 14.40
N ASP A 90 -7.72 9.49 13.53
CA ASP A 90 -8.50 10.49 12.78
C ASP A 90 -7.61 11.47 11.97
N MET A 91 -6.52 10.95 11.40
CA MET A 91 -5.52 11.74 10.65
C MET A 91 -5.59 11.53 9.12
N LEU A 92 -6.56 10.78 8.58
CA LEU A 92 -6.65 10.50 7.14
C LEU A 92 -6.86 11.75 6.27
N ASP A 93 -7.46 12.78 6.86
CA ASP A 93 -7.70 14.06 6.18
C ASP A 93 -6.54 15.05 6.31
N ALA A 94 -5.50 14.71 7.09
CA ALA A 94 -4.32 15.56 7.24
C ALA A 94 -3.57 15.71 5.90
N PRO A 95 -3.52 16.92 5.30
CA PRO A 95 -2.83 17.13 4.03
C PRO A 95 -1.33 16.79 4.10
N GLU A 96 -0.71 17.05 5.25
CA GLU A 96 0.70 16.78 5.52
C GLU A 96 1.00 15.28 5.47
N LEU A 97 0.11 14.44 6.00
CA LEU A 97 0.24 12.97 5.93
C LEU A 97 0.26 12.51 4.47
N ARG A 98 -0.70 12.99 3.66
CA ARG A 98 -0.79 12.65 2.23
C ARG A 98 0.48 13.07 1.49
N LYS A 99 0.98 14.27 1.76
CA LYS A 99 2.23 14.78 1.19
C LYS A 99 3.43 13.90 1.56
N GLN A 100 3.62 13.61 2.86
CA GLN A 100 4.74 12.80 3.34
C GLN A 100 4.70 11.38 2.78
N LEU A 101 3.51 10.77 2.67
CA LEU A 101 3.38 9.42 2.12
C LEU A 101 3.71 9.37 0.62
N VAL A 102 3.30 10.39 -0.15
CA VAL A 102 3.70 10.53 -1.56
C VAL A 102 5.21 10.69 -1.70
N GLU A 103 5.84 11.50 -0.85
CA GLU A 103 7.29 11.70 -0.83
C GLU A 103 8.04 10.40 -0.50
N LEU A 104 7.57 9.65 0.50
CA LEU A 104 8.11 8.34 0.88
C LEU A 104 8.07 7.36 -0.30
N ILE A 105 6.92 7.21 -0.96
CA ILE A 105 6.77 6.31 -2.12
C ILE A 105 7.70 6.75 -3.27
N CYS A 106 7.77 8.05 -3.54
CA CYS A 106 8.64 8.57 -4.59
C CYS A 106 10.12 8.30 -4.28
N ALA A 107 10.57 8.57 -3.06
CA ALA A 107 11.95 8.29 -2.64
C ALA A 107 12.26 6.78 -2.73
N TYR A 108 11.35 5.95 -2.23
CA TYR A 108 11.50 4.50 -2.23
C TYR A 108 11.41 3.87 -3.63
N LEU A 109 10.80 4.52 -4.62
CA LEU A 109 10.73 3.99 -6.00
C LEU A 109 11.69 4.66 -6.98
N SER A 110 12.16 5.88 -6.72
CA SER A 110 13.13 6.58 -7.55
C SER A 110 14.55 6.05 -7.40
N GLY A 111 14.86 5.43 -6.27
CA GLY A 111 16.20 4.89 -6.05
C GLY A 111 17.24 5.87 -5.66
N ALA A 112 16.88 6.77 -4.74
CA ALA A 112 17.85 7.35 -3.84
C ALA A 112 18.83 6.27 -3.41
N ARG A 113 20.06 6.35 -3.95
CA ARG A 113 21.18 5.56 -3.49
C ARG A 113 21.37 6.01 -2.06
N THR A 114 20.98 5.19 -1.09
CA THR A 114 21.72 5.17 0.15
C THR A 114 23.14 4.82 -0.26
N GLY A 115 24.01 5.82 -0.23
CA GLY A 115 25.45 5.65 -0.50
C GLY A 115 26.05 4.60 0.40
#